data_AF-A0A8J7PBV6-F1
#
_entry.id   AF-A0A8J7PBV6-F1
#
_cell.length_a   1.000
_cell.length_b   1.000
_cell.length_c   1.000
_cell.angle_alpha   90.00
_cell.angle_beta   90.00
_cell.angle_gamma   90.00
#
_symmetry.space_group_name_H-M   'P 1'
#
loop_
_entity.id
_entity.type
_entity.pdbx_description
1 polymer ?
#
loop_
_entity_poly.entity_id
_entity_poly.type
_entity_poly.pdbx_seq_one_letter_code
_entity_poly.pdbx_strand_id
1 'polypeptide(L)'
;MSDEIARLQELLKTGQRLSMQGSYERRVPDKKAVPYLMQSREGLLKLIGEQDAAEIWLLLALAEECLLNYPAARRCFEEYLARGGARSKKNLKRLANLKEHEKKWSSLMLTPEQLQGLGVFLERQLAKSSCDHTNLLTETWLKSHLKTKPALVLEALQKYGGYCDCEVLANVCQ
;
A
#
# COMPACT_ATOMS: atom_id res chain seq x y z
N MET A 1 -8.24 -23.43 15.17
CA MET A 1 -7.13 -22.77 14.46
C MET A 1 -5.93 -23.68 14.60
N SER A 2 -5.29 -24.09 13.51
CA SER A 2 -4.09 -24.96 13.57
C SER A 2 -2.90 -24.19 14.16
N ASP A 3 -1.94 -24.90 14.78
CA ASP A 3 -0.77 -24.28 15.42
C ASP A 3 0.03 -23.39 14.46
N GLU A 4 0.11 -23.78 13.18
CA GLU A 4 0.80 -22.98 12.17
C GLU A 4 0.03 -21.69 11.81
N ILE A 5 -1.31 -21.72 11.72
CA ILE A 5 -2.09 -20.50 11.50
C ILE A 5 -1.89 -19.53 12.67
N ALA A 6 -1.88 -20.04 13.90
CA ALA A 6 -1.62 -19.22 15.09
C ALA A 6 -0.22 -18.58 15.05
N ARG A 7 0.80 -19.34 14.65
CA ARG A 7 2.18 -18.85 14.48
C ARG A 7 2.26 -17.74 13.42
N LEU A 8 1.65 -17.95 12.26
CA LEU A 8 1.66 -16.97 11.16
C LEU A 8 0.87 -15.71 11.50
N GLN A 9 -0.21 -15.84 12.25
CA GLN A 9 -0.97 -14.71 12.79
C GLN A 9 -0.11 -13.87 13.76
N GLU A 10 0.70 -14.52 14.60
CA GLU A 10 1.57 -13.81 15.54
C GLU A 10 2.71 -13.06 14.82
N LEU A 11 3.27 -13.66 13.76
CA LEU A 11 4.19 -12.95 12.86
C LEU A 11 3.52 -11.72 12.23
N LEU A 12 2.29 -11.85 11.73
CA LEU A 12 1.55 -10.73 11.16
C LEU A 12 1.34 -9.62 12.19
N LYS A 13 0.91 -9.94 13.41
CA LYS A 13 0.72 -8.95 14.49
C LYS A 13 2.02 -8.25 14.84
N THR A 14 3.13 -8.99 14.88
CA THR A 14 4.47 -8.42 15.10
C THR A 14 4.86 -7.46 13.99
N GLY A 15 4.66 -7.85 12.73
CA GLY A 15 4.88 -6.98 11.57
C GLY A 15 4.02 -5.72 11.63
N GLN A 16 2.73 -5.85 11.93
CA GLN A 16 1.80 -4.72 12.08
C GLN A 16 2.25 -3.74 13.18
N ARG A 17 2.66 -4.25 14.34
CA ARG A 17 3.17 -3.43 15.45
C ARG A 17 4.44 -2.67 15.07
N LEU A 18 5.35 -3.31 14.34
CA LEU A 18 6.61 -2.70 13.90
C LEU A 18 6.43 -1.78 12.68
N SER A 19 5.34 -1.93 11.92
CA SER A 19 5.13 -1.21 10.66
C SER A 19 4.90 0.29 10.84
N MET A 20 4.49 0.73 12.04
CA MET A 20 4.04 2.09 12.32
C MET A 20 2.91 2.58 11.39
N GLN A 21 2.18 1.67 10.72
CA GLN A 21 1.09 2.00 9.82
C GLN A 21 -0.21 2.28 10.59
N GLY A 22 -0.75 3.48 10.46
CA GLY A 22 -2.10 3.80 10.91
C GLY A 22 -3.16 2.99 10.14
N SER A 23 -4.33 2.78 10.74
CA SER A 23 -5.43 2.01 10.11
C SER A 23 -6.03 2.67 8.85
N TYR A 24 -5.72 3.95 8.60
CA TYR A 24 -6.26 4.75 7.49
C TYR A 24 -5.18 5.41 6.62
N GLU A 25 -3.91 5.23 6.97
CA GLU A 25 -2.76 5.79 6.25
C GLU A 25 -1.76 4.66 6.03
N ARG A 26 -2.07 3.78 5.07
CA ARG A 26 -1.15 2.71 4.69
C ARG A 26 0.02 3.33 3.94
N ARG A 27 1.19 3.21 4.56
CA ARG A 27 2.50 3.74 4.19
C ARG A 27 3.46 2.59 3.89
N VAL A 28 4.60 2.82 3.26
CA VAL A 28 5.59 1.73 3.13
C VAL A 28 5.95 1.24 4.55
N PRO A 29 5.84 -0.08 4.85
CA PRO A 29 6.12 -0.56 6.20
C PRO A 29 7.59 -0.31 6.56
N ASP A 30 7.86 0.03 7.83
CA ASP A 30 9.24 0.15 8.33
C ASP A 30 10.07 -1.10 7.98
N LYS A 31 11.34 -0.90 7.63
CA LYS A 31 12.25 -2.00 7.24
C LYS A 31 12.30 -3.11 8.28
N LYS A 32 12.09 -2.82 9.57
CA LYS A 32 12.04 -3.80 10.66
C LYS A 32 10.78 -4.67 10.63
N ALA A 33 9.68 -4.18 10.05
CA ALA A 33 8.43 -4.91 9.92
C ALA A 33 8.42 -5.88 8.73
N VAL A 34 9.11 -5.51 7.64
CA VAL A 34 9.09 -6.23 6.37
C VAL A 34 9.36 -7.74 6.51
N PRO A 35 10.39 -8.22 7.26
CA PRO A 35 10.66 -9.64 7.38
C PRO A 35 9.49 -10.43 7.99
N TYR A 36 8.82 -9.87 9.00
CA TYR A 36 7.68 -10.51 9.66
C TYR A 36 6.45 -10.58 8.75
N LEU A 37 6.17 -9.49 8.03
CA LEU A 37 5.06 -9.42 7.08
C LEU A 37 5.27 -10.39 5.91
N MET A 38 6.49 -10.45 5.36
CA MET A 38 6.83 -11.37 4.28
C MET A 38 6.76 -12.84 4.74
N GLN A 39 7.32 -13.16 5.91
CA GLN A 39 7.28 -14.53 6.43
C GLN A 39 5.85 -15.00 6.70
N SER A 40 5.00 -14.13 7.27
CA SER A 40 3.58 -14.44 7.46
C SER A 40 2.88 -14.68 6.12
N ARG A 41 3.06 -13.76 5.15
CA ARG A 41 2.50 -13.88 3.79
C ARG A 41 2.90 -15.19 3.11
N GLU A 42 4.19 -15.54 3.11
CA GLU A 42 4.69 -16.76 2.48
C GLU A 42 4.13 -18.02 3.12
N GLY A 43 4.03 -18.06 4.46
CA GLY A 43 3.42 -19.19 5.15
C GLY A 43 1.93 -19.33 4.82
N LEU A 44 1.18 -18.22 4.82
CA LEU A 44 -0.25 -18.21 4.51
C LEU A 44 -0.54 -18.66 3.07
N LEU A 45 0.32 -18.26 2.12
CA LEU A 45 0.21 -18.71 0.72
C LEU A 45 0.37 -20.22 0.58
N LYS A 46 1.28 -20.85 1.35
CA LYS A 46 1.46 -22.31 1.35
C LYS A 46 0.23 -23.02 1.89
N LEU A 47 -0.36 -22.49 2.96
CA LEU A 47 -1.52 -23.11 3.61
C LEU A 47 -2.80 -23.11 2.78
N ILE A 48 -2.98 -22.18 1.83
CA ILE A 48 -4.18 -22.14 0.97
C ILE A 48 -4.36 -23.43 0.16
N GLY A 49 -3.26 -24.12 -0.20
CA GLY A 49 -3.32 -25.41 -0.90
C GLY A 49 -3.61 -26.62 0.00
N GLU A 50 -3.50 -26.44 1.32
CA GLU A 50 -3.55 -27.53 2.30
C GLU A 50 -4.80 -27.46 3.19
N GLN A 51 -5.30 -26.24 3.45
CA GLN A 51 -6.39 -25.98 4.38
C GLN A 51 -7.37 -24.97 3.77
N ASP A 52 -8.64 -25.37 3.63
CA ASP A 52 -9.71 -24.46 3.20
C ASP A 52 -10.33 -23.74 4.41
N ALA A 53 -9.58 -22.81 5.00
CA ALA A 53 -10.02 -22.02 6.14
C ALA A 53 -10.16 -20.54 5.77
N ALA A 54 -11.36 -19.97 6.00
CA ALA A 54 -11.63 -18.54 5.76
C ALA A 54 -10.64 -17.62 6.48
N GLU A 55 -10.18 -18.01 7.67
CA GLU A 55 -9.21 -17.25 8.46
C GLU A 55 -7.87 -17.04 7.73
N ILE A 56 -7.39 -18.01 6.95
CA ILE A 56 -6.14 -17.88 6.17
C ILE A 56 -6.27 -16.74 5.17
N TRP A 57 -7.41 -16.66 4.48
CA TRP A 57 -7.71 -15.60 3.52
C TRP A 57 -7.79 -14.22 4.17
N LEU A 58 -8.36 -14.13 5.37
CA LEU A 58 -8.38 -12.89 6.14
C LEU A 58 -6.95 -12.45 6.49
N LEU A 59 -6.15 -13.35 7.07
CA LEU A 59 -4.77 -13.03 7.47
C LEU A 59 -3.92 -12.65 6.25
N LEU A 60 -4.09 -13.34 5.12
CA LEU A 60 -3.36 -13.02 3.89
C LEU A 60 -3.78 -11.66 3.34
N ALA A 61 -5.08 -11.33 3.36
CA ALA A 61 -5.55 -10.00 2.98
C ALA A 61 -4.90 -8.89 3.82
N LEU A 62 -4.76 -9.12 5.14
CA LEU A 62 -4.11 -8.18 6.05
C LEU A 62 -2.60 -8.04 5.76
N ALA A 63 -1.92 -9.15 5.46
CA ALA A 63 -0.50 -9.13 5.13
C ALA A 63 -0.24 -8.38 3.82
N GLU A 64 -1.01 -8.67 2.77
CA GLU A 64 -0.92 -7.99 1.47
C GLU A 64 -1.26 -6.48 1.61
N GLU A 65 -2.24 -6.12 2.44
CA GLU A 65 -2.57 -4.72 2.72
C GLU A 65 -1.40 -3.98 3.40
N CYS A 66 -0.75 -4.61 4.39
CA CYS A 66 0.44 -4.04 5.04
C CYS A 66 1.65 -3.92 4.09
N LEU A 67 1.73 -4.78 3.07
CA LEU A 67 2.75 -4.73 2.03
C LEU A 67 2.33 -3.85 0.83
N LEU A 68 1.25 -3.07 0.97
CA LEU A 68 0.70 -2.17 -0.06
C LEU A 68 0.30 -2.88 -1.37
N ASN A 69 0.10 -4.19 -1.33
CA ASN A 69 -0.38 -4.96 -2.46
C ASN A 69 -1.92 -5.01 -2.47
N TYR A 70 -2.53 -3.84 -2.71
CA TYR A 70 -3.98 -3.68 -2.66
C TYR A 70 -4.76 -4.63 -3.60
N PRO A 71 -4.32 -4.94 -4.83
CA PRO A 71 -5.00 -5.92 -5.67
C PRO A 71 -5.06 -7.33 -5.05
N ALA A 72 -3.96 -7.79 -4.44
CA ALA A 72 -3.95 -9.09 -3.76
C ALA A 72 -4.76 -9.02 -2.45
N ALA A 73 -4.62 -7.95 -1.68
CA ALA A 73 -5.36 -7.73 -0.44
C ALA A 73 -6.88 -7.77 -0.67
N ARG A 74 -7.38 -7.05 -1.68
CA ARG A 74 -8.80 -7.08 -2.05
C ARG A 74 -9.25 -8.48 -2.40
N ARG A 75 -8.54 -9.16 -3.31
CA ARG A 75 -8.91 -10.51 -3.76
C ARG A 75 -8.99 -11.47 -2.57
N CYS A 76 -7.96 -11.50 -1.72
CA CYS A 76 -7.95 -12.36 -0.54
C CYS A 76 -9.11 -12.02 0.42
N PHE A 77 -9.45 -10.74 0.56
CA PHE A 77 -10.57 -10.34 1.41
C PHE A 77 -11.93 -10.75 0.83
N GLU A 78 -12.10 -10.71 -0.49
CA GLU A 78 -13.29 -11.22 -1.18
C GLU A 78 -13.41 -12.75 -0.99
N GLU A 79 -12.30 -13.49 -1.09
CA GLU A 79 -12.24 -14.94 -0.82
C GLU A 79 -12.59 -15.29 0.64
N TYR A 80 -12.15 -14.47 1.61
CA TYR A 80 -12.57 -14.58 3.01
C TYR A 80 -14.08 -14.44 3.17
N LEU A 81 -14.68 -13.42 2.55
CA LEU A 81 -16.13 -13.21 2.61
C LEU A 81 -16.92 -14.31 1.89
N ALA A 82 -16.37 -14.88 0.82
CA ALA A 82 -16.98 -15.99 0.09
C ALA A 82 -17.03 -17.28 0.93
N ARG A 83 -16.03 -17.51 1.78
CA ARG A 83 -15.93 -18.69 2.68
C ARG A 83 -16.62 -18.50 4.03
N GLY A 84 -17.67 -17.68 4.08
CA GLY A 84 -18.44 -17.46 5.31
C GLY A 84 -17.81 -16.45 6.28
N GLY A 85 -16.82 -15.67 5.84
CA GLY A 85 -16.29 -14.54 6.59
C GLY A 85 -17.38 -13.52 6.98
N ALA A 86 -17.25 -12.91 8.16
CA ALA A 86 -18.31 -12.09 8.72
C ALA A 86 -18.55 -10.82 7.88
N ARG A 87 -19.77 -10.61 7.40
CA ARG A 87 -20.17 -9.39 6.66
C ARG A 87 -20.58 -8.25 7.60
N SER A 88 -19.70 -7.91 8.55
CA SER A 88 -19.91 -6.79 9.46
C SER A 88 -19.72 -5.44 8.77
N LYS A 89 -20.29 -4.36 9.33
CA LYS A 89 -20.06 -2.98 8.86
C LYS A 89 -18.56 -2.65 8.75
N LYS A 90 -17.75 -3.16 9.70
CA LYS A 90 -16.28 -3.00 9.70
C LYS A 90 -15.63 -3.66 8.48
N ASN A 91 -16.04 -4.89 8.15
CA ASN A 91 -15.48 -5.64 7.03
C ASN A 91 -15.94 -5.07 5.67
N LEU A 92 -17.19 -4.62 5.58
CA LEU A 92 -17.67 -3.94 4.36
C LEU A 92 -16.93 -2.61 4.13
N LYS A 93 -16.68 -1.83 5.20
CA LYS A 93 -15.85 -0.62 5.11
C LYS A 93 -14.43 -0.95 4.64
N ARG A 94 -13.82 -2.02 5.17
CA ARG A 94 -12.49 -2.46 4.72
C ARG A 94 -12.47 -2.82 3.25
N LEU A 95 -13.45 -3.59 2.77
CA LEU A 95 -13.53 -3.95 1.35
C LEU A 95 -13.67 -2.70 0.46
N ALA A 96 -14.47 -1.72 0.87
CA ALA A 96 -14.59 -0.45 0.17
C ALA A 96 -13.25 0.31 0.12
N ASN A 97 -12.55 0.42 1.26
CA ASN A 97 -11.24 1.05 1.32
C ASN A 97 -10.20 0.34 0.44
N LEU A 98 -10.16 -1.00 0.44
CA LEU A 98 -9.24 -1.77 -0.41
C LEU A 98 -9.48 -1.47 -1.90
N LYS A 99 -10.75 -1.41 -2.32
CA LYS A 99 -11.13 -1.02 -3.69
C LYS A 99 -10.71 0.40 -4.03
N GLU A 100 -10.83 1.33 -3.09
CA GLU A 100 -10.41 2.72 -3.28
C GLU A 100 -8.88 2.85 -3.38
N HIS A 101 -8.13 2.18 -2.50
CA HIS A 101 -6.66 2.17 -2.54
C HIS A 101 -6.11 1.52 -3.82
N GLU A 102 -6.69 0.41 -4.28
CA GLU A 102 -6.33 -0.21 -5.55
C GLU A 102 -6.57 0.74 -6.73
N LYS A 103 -7.71 1.43 -6.77
CA LYS A 103 -8.01 2.44 -7.80
C LYS A 103 -7.03 3.61 -7.74
N LYS A 104 -6.72 4.11 -6.55
CA LYS A 104 -5.71 5.17 -6.35
C LYS A 104 -4.36 4.73 -6.91
N TRP A 105 -3.86 3.57 -6.48
CA TRP A 105 -2.56 3.06 -6.88
C TRP A 105 -2.46 2.82 -8.40
N SER A 106 -3.48 2.19 -8.99
CA SER A 106 -3.52 1.96 -10.44
C SER A 106 -3.61 3.26 -11.25
N SER A 107 -4.27 4.30 -10.72
CA SER A 107 -4.39 5.59 -11.42
C SER A 107 -3.11 6.43 -11.41
N LEU A 108 -2.19 6.22 -10.46
CA LEU A 108 -0.93 6.96 -10.39
C LEU A 108 -0.01 6.65 -11.58
N MET A 109 -0.15 5.48 -12.23
CA MET A 109 0.65 5.07 -13.40
C MET A 109 2.17 5.19 -13.20
N LEU A 110 2.63 5.14 -11.95
CA LEU A 110 4.03 5.11 -11.55
C LEU A 110 4.37 3.75 -10.97
N THR A 111 5.55 3.21 -11.30
CA THR A 111 6.08 2.05 -10.58
C THR A 111 6.53 2.46 -9.17
N PRO A 112 6.67 1.52 -8.22
CA PRO A 112 7.23 1.82 -6.91
C PRO A 112 8.61 2.51 -6.97
N GLU A 113 9.46 2.09 -7.91
CA GLU A 113 10.80 2.68 -8.12
C GLU A 113 10.72 4.11 -8.64
N GLN A 114 9.75 4.39 -9.53
CA GLN A 114 9.51 5.75 -10.02
C GLN A 114 8.97 6.64 -8.92
N LEU A 115 8.04 6.14 -8.10
CA LEU A 115 7.50 6.89 -6.97
C LEU A 115 8.59 7.22 -5.93
N GLN A 116 9.46 6.24 -5.63
CA GLN A 116 10.62 6.45 -4.78
C GLN A 116 11.61 7.46 -5.39
N GLY A 117 11.90 7.35 -6.68
CA GLY A 117 12.78 8.27 -7.40
C GLY A 117 12.27 9.71 -7.38
N LEU A 118 10.94 9.90 -7.54
CA LEU A 118 10.28 11.19 -7.41
C LEU A 118 10.45 11.74 -5.99
N GLY A 119 10.22 10.92 -4.95
CA GLY A 119 10.40 11.33 -3.56
C GLY A 119 11.82 11.81 -3.24
N VAL A 120 12.83 11.02 -3.63
CA VAL A 120 14.26 11.38 -3.44
C VAL A 120 14.62 12.67 -4.19
N PHE A 121 14.10 12.85 -5.41
CA PHE A 121 14.33 14.07 -6.17
C PHE A 121 13.73 15.30 -5.47
N LEU A 122 12.46 15.22 -5.06
CA LEU A 122 11.75 16.31 -4.40
C LEU A 122 12.39 16.68 -3.05
N GLU A 123 12.77 15.68 -2.23
CA GLU A 123 13.48 15.90 -0.96
C GLU A 123 14.78 16.68 -1.19
N ARG A 124 15.58 16.29 -2.18
CA ARG A 124 16.84 16.97 -2.49
C ARG A 124 16.66 18.40 -3.00
N GLN A 125 15.61 18.68 -3.77
CA GLN A 125 15.37 20.02 -4.32
C GLN A 125 14.74 20.94 -3.27
N LEU A 126 13.75 20.47 -2.53
CA LEU A 126 13.09 21.24 -1.46
C LEU A 126 13.99 21.47 -0.24
N ALA A 127 15.06 20.69 -0.08
CA ALA A 127 16.10 21.01 0.92
C ALA A 127 16.91 22.28 0.59
N LYS A 128 16.89 22.74 -0.68
CA LYS A 128 17.67 23.91 -1.13
C LYS A 128 16.86 25.21 -1.15
N SER A 129 15.53 25.11 -1.14
CA SER A 129 14.62 26.26 -1.27
C SER A 129 13.28 25.94 -0.63
N SER A 130 12.61 26.95 -0.07
CA SER A 130 11.24 26.81 0.40
C SER A 130 10.31 26.41 -0.75
N CYS A 131 9.23 25.70 -0.43
CA CYS A 131 8.19 25.39 -1.40
C CYS A 131 7.56 26.69 -1.94
N ASP A 132 7.40 26.78 -3.26
CA ASP A 132 6.75 27.90 -3.94
C ASP A 132 5.26 27.65 -4.22
N HIS A 133 4.71 26.58 -3.65
CA HIS A 133 3.33 26.11 -3.83
C HIS A 133 2.96 25.77 -5.28
N THR A 134 3.94 25.40 -6.11
CA THR A 134 3.73 24.88 -7.46
C THR A 134 4.09 23.40 -7.57
N ASN A 135 3.76 22.77 -8.70
CA ASN A 135 4.20 21.41 -9.06
C ASN A 135 5.40 21.41 -10.03
N LEU A 136 6.17 22.50 -10.12
CA LEU A 136 7.18 22.67 -11.17
C LEU A 136 8.25 21.58 -11.12
N LEU A 137 8.70 21.20 -9.92
CA LEU A 137 9.72 20.15 -9.76
C LEU A 137 9.14 18.78 -10.11
N THR A 138 7.93 18.49 -9.65
CA THR A 138 7.21 17.25 -9.97
C THR A 138 7.01 17.11 -11.47
N GLU A 139 6.51 18.14 -12.15
CA GLU A 139 6.30 18.13 -13.60
C GLU A 139 7.62 17.92 -14.36
N THR A 140 8.69 18.60 -13.93
CA THR A 140 10.04 18.46 -14.49
C THR A 140 10.57 17.03 -14.35
N TRP A 141 10.37 16.42 -13.19
CA TRP A 141 10.78 15.03 -12.95
C TRP A 141 9.97 14.06 -13.80
N LEU A 142 8.64 14.21 -13.86
CA LEU A 142 7.77 13.36 -14.66
C LEU A 142 8.12 13.41 -16.15
N LYS A 143 8.37 14.60 -16.71
CA LYS A 143 8.78 14.77 -18.11
C LYS A 143 10.13 14.12 -18.44
N SER A 144 11.04 14.06 -17.46
CA SER A 144 12.37 13.48 -17.66
C SER A 144 12.43 11.96 -17.46
N HIS A 145 11.51 11.38 -16.66
CA HIS A 145 11.55 9.96 -16.29
C HIS A 145 10.42 9.13 -16.92
N LEU A 146 9.34 9.75 -17.38
CA LEU A 146 8.25 9.06 -18.05
C LEU A 146 8.32 9.24 -19.56
N LYS A 147 8.29 8.11 -20.28
CA LYS A 147 8.20 8.11 -21.75
C LYS A 147 6.82 8.48 -22.26
N THR A 148 5.77 8.33 -21.44
CA THR A 148 4.39 8.55 -21.84
C THR A 148 3.56 9.16 -20.72
N LYS A 149 2.68 10.10 -21.08
CA LYS A 149 1.58 10.62 -20.25
C LYS A 149 1.97 11.30 -18.91
N PRO A 150 3.02 12.14 -18.84
CA PRO A 150 3.38 12.85 -17.60
C PRO A 150 2.25 13.75 -17.06
N ALA A 151 1.46 14.37 -17.95
CA ALA A 151 0.31 15.19 -17.56
C ALA A 151 -0.77 14.40 -16.79
N LEU A 152 -1.09 13.18 -17.25
CA LEU A 152 -2.09 12.34 -16.57
C LEU A 152 -1.62 11.85 -15.21
N VAL A 153 -0.30 11.62 -15.05
CA VAL A 153 0.28 11.30 -13.73
C VAL A 153 0.18 12.50 -12.80
N LEU A 154 0.46 13.71 -13.30
CA LEU A 154 0.31 14.94 -12.52
C LEU A 154 -1.14 15.18 -12.09
N GLU A 155 -2.11 15.01 -12.99
CA GLU A 155 -3.55 15.08 -12.67
C GLU A 155 -3.94 14.04 -11.60
N ALA A 156 -3.40 12.83 -11.69
CA ALA A 156 -3.63 11.80 -10.69
C ALA A 156 -3.04 12.20 -9.33
N LEU A 157 -1.81 12.74 -9.29
CA LEU A 157 -1.20 13.24 -8.05
C LEU A 157 -2.05 14.35 -7.42
N GLN A 158 -2.53 15.31 -8.21
CA GLN A 158 -3.38 16.41 -7.76
C GLN A 158 -4.73 15.91 -7.20
N LYS A 159 -5.36 14.94 -7.88
CA LYS A 159 -6.60 14.30 -7.41
C LYS A 159 -6.45 13.70 -6.01
N TYR A 160 -5.25 13.30 -5.61
CA TYR A 160 -4.95 12.75 -4.30
C TYR A 160 -4.24 13.73 -3.37
N GLY A 161 -4.35 15.03 -3.64
CA GLY A 161 -3.89 16.09 -2.75
C GLY A 161 -2.42 16.46 -2.92
N GLY A 162 -1.86 16.33 -4.13
CA GLY A 162 -0.51 16.77 -4.49
C GLY A 162 -0.50 18.03 -5.36
N TYR A 163 -1.01 19.16 -4.85
CA TYR A 163 -1.12 20.43 -5.58
C TYR A 163 0.16 21.29 -5.50
N CYS A 164 1.04 21.04 -4.53
CA CYS A 164 2.44 21.53 -4.54
C CYS A 164 3.44 20.37 -4.51
N ASP A 165 4.69 20.64 -4.88
CA ASP A 165 5.82 19.73 -4.73
C ASP A 165 6.00 19.24 -3.28
N CYS A 166 5.67 20.08 -2.30
CA CYS A 166 5.68 19.74 -0.88
C CYS A 166 4.65 18.68 -0.47
N GLU A 167 3.46 18.77 -1.04
CA GLU A 167 2.35 17.84 -0.82
C GLU A 167 2.59 16.54 -1.59
N VAL A 168 3.11 16.64 -2.82
CA VAL A 168 3.56 15.45 -3.56
C VAL A 168 4.63 14.71 -2.76
N LEU A 169 5.65 15.41 -2.25
CA LEU A 169 6.68 14.82 -1.39
C LEU A 169 6.05 14.15 -0.16
N ALA A 170 5.14 14.83 0.53
CA ALA A 170 4.44 14.29 1.70
C ALA A 170 3.61 13.04 1.35
N ASN A 171 3.08 12.93 0.12
CA ASN A 171 2.29 11.79 -0.33
C ASN A 171 3.15 10.60 -0.80
N VAL A 172 4.35 10.84 -1.34
CA VAL A 172 5.22 9.78 -1.88
C VAL A 172 6.25 9.26 -0.88
N CYS A 173 6.66 10.08 0.09
CA CYS A 173 7.55 9.68 1.19
C CYS A 173 6.79 9.20 2.44
N GLN A 174 5.56 8.71 2.23
CA GLN A 174 4.68 8.21 3.27
C GLN A 174 4.96 6.75 3.62
#